data_AF-A0A109RMA2-F1
#
_entry.id   AF-A0A109RMA2-F1
#
_cell.length_a   1.000
_cell.length_b   1.000
_cell.length_c   1.000
_cell.angle_alpha   90.00
_cell.angle_beta   90.00
_cell.angle_gamma   90.00
#
_symmetry.space_group_name_H-M   'P 1'
#
loop_
_entity.id
_entity.type
_entity.pdbx_description
1 polymer ?
#
loop_
_entity_poly.entity_id
_entity_poly.type
_entity_poly.pdbx_seq_one_letter_code
_entity_poly.pdbx_strand_id
1 'polypeptide(L)' 'MRDKQRVNPFAIGGAFVQYCIDHHILEVEILGNDIKYYLTEKGEQTLESQFGIVLTSCAKINE' A
#
# COMPACT_ATOMS: atom_id res chain seq x y z
N MET A 1 15.58 23.14 -17.95
CA MET A 1 14.61 22.63 -16.95
C MET A 1 13.22 22.51 -17.57
N ARG A 2 13.09 21.67 -18.60
CA ARG A 2 11.82 21.06 -18.99
C ARG A 2 11.94 19.59 -18.57
N ASP A 3 10.82 18.89 -18.40
CA ASP A 3 10.72 17.50 -17.90
C ASP A 3 10.49 17.33 -16.40
N LYS A 4 9.77 18.25 -15.76
CA LYS A 4 9.12 17.96 -14.47
C LYS A 4 7.64 18.29 -14.56
N GLN A 5 6.79 17.31 -14.31
CA GLN A 5 5.34 17.46 -14.22
C GLN A 5 4.93 17.56 -12.75
N ARG A 6 3.98 18.43 -12.43
CA ARG A 6 3.36 18.48 -11.10
C ARG A 6 2.50 17.23 -10.90
N VAL A 7 2.64 16.60 -9.75
CA VAL A 7 1.88 15.39 -9.39
C VAL A 7 1.10 15.63 -8.11
N ASN A 8 0.00 14.88 -7.93
CA ASN A 8 -0.69 14.78 -6.66
C ASN A 8 -0.11 13.60 -5.86
N PRO A 9 0.60 13.83 -4.74
CA PRO A 9 1.20 12.74 -3.97
C PRO A 9 0.15 11.78 -3.39
N PHE A 10 -1.08 12.22 -3.11
CA PHE A 10 -2.15 11.34 -2.65
C PHE A 10 -2.65 10.41 -3.74
N ALA A 11 -2.69 10.87 -4.99
CA ALA A 11 -3.04 10.02 -6.13
C ALA A 11 -1.96 8.94 -6.37
N ILE A 12 -0.69 9.27 -6.12
CA ILE A 12 0.41 8.29 -6.15
C ILE A 12 0.20 7.25 -5.06
N GLY A 13 -0.15 7.67 -3.83
CA GLY A 13 -0.46 6.75 -2.74
C GLY A 13 -1.61 5.80 -3.07
N GLY A 14 -2.72 6.32 -3.62
CA GLY A 14 -3.85 5.49 -4.05
C GLY A 14 -3.49 4.50 -5.16
N ALA A 15 -2.73 4.94 -6.17
CA ALA A 15 -2.24 4.05 -7.23
C ALA A 15 -1.30 2.96 -6.68
N PHE A 16 -0.49 3.29 -5.67
CA PHE A 16 0.39 2.31 -5.02
C PHE A 16 -0.41 1.30 -4.18
N VAL A 17 -1.48 1.71 -3.50
CA VAL A 17 -2.38 0.78 -2.81
C VAL A 17 -2.99 -0.21 -3.81
N GLN A 18 -3.47 0.27 -4.97
CA GLN A 18 -3.99 -0.61 -6.02
C GLN A 18 -2.94 -1.60 -6.52
N TYR A 19 -1.73 -1.13 -6.79
CA TYR A 19 -0.60 -2.00 -7.16
C TYR A 19 -0.36 -3.09 -6.10
N CYS A 20 -0.36 -2.74 -4.82
CA CYS A 20 -0.17 -3.70 -3.75
C CYS A 20 -1.28 -4.77 -3.71
N ILE A 21 -2.52 -4.43 -4.06
CA ILE A 21 -3.64 -5.39 -4.15
C ILE A 21 -3.43 -6.32 -5.35
N ASP A 22 -3.14 -5.76 -6.52
CA ASP A 22 -2.96 -6.50 -7.78
C ASP A 22 -1.79 -7.51 -7.68
N HIS A 23 -0.80 -7.21 -6.85
CA HIS A 23 0.38 -8.04 -6.62
C HIS A 23 0.33 -8.88 -5.33
N HIS A 24 -0.84 -8.97 -4.66
CA HIS A 24 -1.04 -9.75 -3.43
C HIS A 24 -0.11 -9.36 -2.25
N ILE A 25 0.37 -8.12 -2.24
CA ILE A 25 1.05 -7.50 -1.10
C ILE A 25 0.01 -7.14 -0.03
N LEU A 26 -1.14 -6.63 -0.47
CA LEU A 26 -2.31 -6.37 0.36
C LEU A 26 -3.46 -7.31 -0.06
N GLU A 27 -4.21 -7.78 0.91
CA GLU A 27 -5.52 -8.40 0.72
C GLU A 27 -6.62 -7.41 1.13
N VAL A 28 -7.76 -7.48 0.45
CA VAL A 28 -8.90 -6.60 0.68
C VAL A 28 -10.12 -7.44 1.01
N GLU A 29 -10.76 -7.12 2.13
CA GLU A 29 -12.03 -7.69 2.52
C GLU A 29 -13.10 -6.58 2.49
N ILE A 30 -14.20 -6.83 1.78
CA ILE A 30 -15.33 -5.91 1.67
C ILE A 30 -16.50 -6.50 2.46
N LEU A 31 -16.82 -5.89 3.60
CA LEU A 31 -17.90 -6.29 4.51
C LEU A 31 -18.99 -5.22 4.49
N GLY A 32 -19.93 -5.36 3.55
CA GLY A 32 -21.00 -4.37 3.37
C GLY A 32 -20.44 -3.02 2.91
N ASN A 33 -20.48 -2.02 3.79
CA ASN A 33 -19.91 -0.68 3.51
C ASN A 33 -18.47 -0.52 4.04
N ASP A 34 -17.96 -1.50 4.78
CA ASP A 34 -16.62 -1.44 5.35
C ASP A 34 -15.62 -2.14 4.43
N ILE A 35 -14.45 -1.51 4.27
CA ILE A 35 -13.33 -2.06 3.50
C ILE A 35 -12.15 -2.20 4.46
N LYS A 36 -11.67 -3.43 4.62
CA LYS A 36 -10.49 -3.75 5.43
C LYS A 36 -9.34 -4.15 4.51
N TYR A 37 -8.12 -3.72 4.89
CA TYR A 37 -6.89 -4.01 4.17
C TYR A 37 -5.96 -4.78 5.09
N TYR A 38 -5.43 -5.88 4.58
CA TYR A 38 -4.58 -6.78 5.34
C TYR A 38 -3.22 -6.89 4.66
N LEU A 39 -2.15 -6.65 5.41
CA LEU A 39 -0.80 -6.88 4.94
C LEU A 39 -0.50 -8.38 5.00
N THR A 40 -0.09 -8.97 3.88
CA THR A 40 0.36 -10.37 3.86
C THR A 40 1.80 -10.46 4.37
N GLU A 41 2.18 -11.61 4.94
CA GLU A 41 3.56 -11.83 5.41
C GLU A 41 4.60 -11.67 4.28
N LYS A 42 4.28 -12.15 3.08
CA LYS A 42 5.12 -11.95 1.88
C LYS A 42 5.09 -10.50 1.39
N GLY A 43 3.96 -9.82 1.57
CA GLY A 43 3.79 -8.41 1.28
C GLY A 43 4.73 -7.54 2.10
N GLU A 44 4.87 -7.82 3.40
CA GLU A 44 5.80 -7.10 4.27
C GLU A 44 7.26 -7.20 3.77
N GLN A 45 7.71 -8.41 3.46
CA GLN A 45 9.05 -8.64 2.91
C GLN A 45 9.25 -7.96 1.55
N THR A 46 8.20 -7.92 0.72
CA THR A 46 8.23 -7.27 -0.59
C THR A 46 8.34 -5.75 -0.46
N LEU A 47 7.58 -5.15 0.46
CA LEU A 47 7.64 -3.71 0.75
C LEU A 47 9.03 -3.28 1.21
N GLU A 48 9.65 -4.06 2.10
CA GLU A 48 11.00 -3.77 2.58
C GLU A 48 12.05 -3.95 1.48
N SER A 49 12.05 -5.10 0.80
CA SER A 49 13.12 -5.45 -0.15
C SER A 49 13.09 -4.69 -1.46
N GLN A 50 11.90 -4.37 -1.99
CA GLN A 50 11.75 -3.72 -3.30
C GLN A 50 11.54 -2.22 -3.20
N PHE A 51 10.88 -1.75 -2.14
CA PHE A 51 10.49 -0.35 -2.00
C PHE A 51 11.18 0.36 -0.83
N GLY A 52 11.89 -0.38 0.04
CA GLY A 52 12.50 0.19 1.25
C GLY A 52 11.47 0.69 2.26
N ILE A 53 10.21 0.23 2.16
CA ILE A 53 9.11 0.65 3.02
C ILE A 53 9.02 -0.33 4.19
N VAL A 54 9.35 0.16 5.39
CA VAL A 54 9.17 -0.59 6.64
C VAL A 54 7.95 -0.05 7.36
N LEU A 55 6.92 -0.89 7.52
CA LEU A 55 5.71 -0.51 8.23
C LEU A 55 5.94 -0.57 9.74
N THR A 56 6.09 0.60 10.36
CA THR A 56 6.22 0.73 11.82
C THR A 56 4.85 0.64 12.50
N SER A 57 4.83 0.42 13.83
CA SER A 57 3.64 0.08 14.62
C SER A 57 2.42 1.00 14.47
N CYS A 58 2.54 2.19 13.91
CA CYS A 58 1.38 3.05 13.58
C CYS A 58 0.58 2.57 12.36
N ALA A 59 1.16 1.72 11.50
CA ALA A 59 0.52 1.20 10.29
C ALA A 59 -0.11 -0.19 10.49
N LYS A 60 0.20 -0.87 11.61
CA LYS A 60 -0.38 -2.17 11.97
C LYS A 60 -1.47 -1.91 13.01
N ILE A 61 -2.72 -1.98 12.58
CA ILE A 61 -3.88 -1.94 13.48
C ILE A 61 -3.95 -3.32 14.14
N ASN A 62 -3.59 -3.40 15.42
CA ASN A 62 -3.85 -4.60 16.21
C ASN A 62 -5.36 -4.59 16.53
N GLU A 63 -6.13 -5.49 15.90
CA GLU A 63 -7.50 -5.81 16.34
C GLU A 63 -7.47 -6.63 17.64
#